data_AF-A0A242BC39-F1
#
_entry.id   AF-A0A242BC39-F1
#
_cell.length_a   1.000
_cell.length_b   1.000
_cell.length_c   1.000
_cell.angle_alpha   90.00
_cell.angle_beta   90.00
_cell.angle_gamma   90.00
#
_symmetry.space_group_name_H-M   'P 1'
#
loop_
_entity.id
_entity.type
_entity.pdbx_description
1 polymer ?
#
loop_
_entity_poly.entity_id
_entity_poly.type
_entity_poly.pdbx_seq_one_letter_code
_entity_poly.pdbx_strand_id
1 'polypeptide(L)'
;MKRLIGILATLVLTGMLAGCGANGEAGDSKEKLSVMTTFYPMYDFTKAIVGDEGEVELLIPAGTDSHDYEPSAKDMAKIQDTDIFVYNDENMETWVPAIQKTLQEGNVHTIKATEGMLLLPGSEEGHDHDHEHGEEGHTHELDPHVWLAPSLAIKQVASIRDQLIEAYPEKQEVWTKNAAAYTEKLQALHQLYQETFKQAKQRSFVTQHAAFNYLALEYGLNQVSIAGLSSSEEPSAARIAELKHFVKEHGINYIYFEENAKDSIAITLANEAGVSLEVLNPLEGLTNEQIENGENYLSIMEANLEALKKTTETENPLEDTLTPKKEKSVYNGYFEDEDVQDRSLSDWSGTWQTVDTYVEDGTFDPVFEYKEKLNQDKTAQEYKEYYTKGYQTDIASIKIGEKEMAFTFKDGTTKRSNYRYVGKEILTYEAGNRGVRYLFEAEDKESGAFRYIQFSDHTIAPADSEHFHLYAGNESQEALLKEMENWPTFYPDTMNGREIAQEMLLH
;
A
#
# COMPACT_ATOMS: atom_id res chain seq x y z
N MET A 1 -22.05 -96.11 -50.43
CA MET A 1 -20.74 -96.16 -51.09
C MET A 1 -20.78 -95.30 -52.34
N LYS A 2 -19.77 -94.43 -52.53
CA LYS A 2 -19.54 -93.53 -53.69
C LYS A 2 -20.46 -92.29 -53.74
N ARG A 3 -19.87 -91.10 -53.51
CA ARG A 3 -19.49 -90.08 -54.51
C ARG A 3 -20.72 -89.24 -54.94
N LEU A 4 -20.84 -87.97 -54.54
CA LEU A 4 -20.17 -86.74 -55.05
C LEU A 4 -21.14 -85.96 -55.96
N ILE A 5 -21.15 -84.63 -55.77
CA ILE A 5 -21.49 -83.53 -56.71
C ILE A 5 -22.92 -82.98 -56.71
N GLY A 6 -23.00 -81.66 -56.57
CA GLY A 6 -24.12 -80.81 -56.99
C GLY A 6 -24.42 -79.71 -55.96
N ILE A 7 -23.56 -78.70 -55.80
CA ILE A 7 -23.65 -77.38 -56.47
C ILE A 7 -24.87 -76.55 -56.00
N LEU A 8 -24.52 -75.50 -55.23
CA LEU A 8 -24.98 -74.11 -55.36
C LEU A 8 -26.48 -73.82 -55.23
N ALA A 9 -26.86 -73.14 -54.15
CA ALA A 9 -27.58 -71.86 -54.19
C ALA A 9 -28.11 -71.45 -52.80
N THR A 10 -27.50 -70.37 -52.29
CA THR A 10 -28.20 -69.15 -51.84
C THR A 10 -29.09 -69.20 -50.59
N LEU A 11 -28.58 -68.47 -49.58
CA LEU A 11 -29.25 -67.46 -48.78
C LEU A 11 -29.79 -67.84 -47.38
N VAL A 12 -29.30 -67.01 -46.44
CA VAL A 12 -29.95 -66.49 -45.22
C VAL A 12 -29.48 -67.04 -43.87
N LEU A 13 -29.05 -66.07 -43.06
CA LEU A 13 -29.08 -65.97 -41.61
C LEU A 13 -27.84 -66.37 -40.78
N THR A 14 -27.30 -65.31 -40.17
CA THR A 14 -27.02 -65.12 -38.73
C THR A 14 -25.54 -64.97 -38.39
N GLY A 15 -25.23 -63.92 -37.62
CA GLY A 15 -24.02 -63.91 -36.79
C GLY A 15 -23.42 -62.53 -36.57
N MET A 16 -23.96 -61.81 -35.59
CA MET A 16 -23.26 -60.73 -34.89
C MET A 16 -21.86 -61.16 -34.48
N LEU A 17 -20.85 -60.32 -34.72
CA LEU A 17 -19.67 -60.20 -33.86
C LEU A 17 -19.28 -58.72 -33.81
N ALA A 18 -19.64 -58.10 -32.68
CA ALA A 18 -19.10 -56.83 -32.25
C ALA A 18 -17.60 -57.01 -31.99
N GLY A 19 -16.77 -56.42 -32.84
CA GLY A 19 -15.36 -56.23 -32.57
C GLY A 19 -15.18 -54.88 -31.89
N CYS A 20 -14.89 -54.90 -30.58
CA CYS A 20 -14.42 -53.73 -29.84
C CYS A 20 -13.11 -53.24 -30.45
N GLY A 21 -13.16 -52.15 -31.21
CA GLY A 21 -12.00 -51.30 -31.44
C GLY A 21 -11.77 -50.49 -30.18
N ALA A 22 -10.79 -50.89 -29.38
CA ALA A 22 -10.23 -50.04 -28.33
C ALA A 22 -9.43 -48.92 -29.00
N ASN A 23 -10.12 -47.90 -29.48
CA ASN A 23 -9.54 -46.55 -29.54
C ASN A 23 -9.57 -46.06 -28.10
N GLY A 24 -8.47 -46.25 -27.38
CA GLY A 24 -8.17 -45.41 -26.24
C GLY A 24 -8.02 -43.99 -26.77
N GLU A 25 -9.09 -43.20 -26.70
CA GLU A 25 -8.95 -41.77 -26.53
C GLU A 25 -8.15 -41.60 -25.25
N ALA A 26 -6.84 -41.38 -25.41
CA ALA A 26 -6.09 -40.62 -24.43
C ALA A 26 -6.82 -39.28 -24.36
N GLY A 27 -7.73 -39.16 -23.38
CA GLY A 27 -8.25 -37.89 -22.98
C GLY A 27 -7.02 -37.06 -22.65
N ASP A 28 -6.78 -36.07 -23.49
CA ASP A 28 -5.89 -34.96 -23.20
C ASP A 28 -6.48 -34.33 -21.94
N SER A 29 -6.01 -34.77 -20.76
CA SER A 29 -6.27 -34.07 -19.52
C SER A 29 -5.57 -32.74 -19.74
N LYS A 30 -6.33 -31.73 -20.19
CA LYS A 30 -5.85 -30.36 -20.21
C LYS A 30 -5.20 -30.13 -18.87
N GLU A 31 -3.89 -29.93 -18.88
CA GLU A 31 -3.12 -29.59 -17.70
C GLU A 31 -3.86 -28.41 -17.06
N LYS A 32 -4.32 -28.60 -15.82
CA LYS A 32 -5.11 -27.57 -15.16
C LYS A 32 -4.19 -26.38 -14.95
N LEU A 33 -4.71 -25.18 -15.19
CA LEU A 33 -3.99 -23.94 -14.91
C LEU A 33 -3.43 -24.00 -13.48
N SER A 34 -2.13 -23.83 -13.33
CA SER A 34 -1.45 -23.80 -12.05
C SER A 34 -1.23 -22.36 -11.60
N VAL A 35 -1.60 -22.05 -10.36
CA VAL A 35 -1.47 -20.71 -9.79
C VAL A 35 -0.79 -20.81 -8.45
N MET A 36 0.37 -20.21 -8.31
CA MET A 36 1.07 -20.08 -7.04
C MET A 36 0.74 -18.74 -6.40
N THR A 37 0.36 -18.76 -5.12
CA THR A 37 0.08 -17.58 -4.31
C THR A 37 1.04 -17.53 -3.13
N THR A 38 1.39 -16.35 -2.65
CA THR A 38 2.39 -16.17 -1.58
C THR A 38 1.86 -16.60 -0.21
N PHE A 39 0.99 -15.80 0.40
CA PHE A 39 0.43 -16.02 1.74
C PHE A 39 -1.11 -16.04 1.73
N TYR A 40 -1.73 -16.22 2.89
CA TYR A 40 -3.13 -16.69 2.97
C TYR A 40 -4.20 -15.80 2.28
N PRO A 41 -4.22 -14.46 2.41
CA PRO A 41 -5.21 -13.62 1.72
C PRO A 41 -5.07 -13.70 0.20
N MET A 42 -3.83 -13.75 -0.31
CA MET A 42 -3.56 -13.92 -1.75
C MET A 42 -4.09 -15.26 -2.24
N TYR A 43 -3.92 -16.31 -1.45
CA TYR A 43 -4.52 -17.62 -1.70
C TYR A 43 -6.07 -17.57 -1.72
N ASP A 44 -6.70 -17.04 -0.68
CA ASP A 44 -8.16 -17.05 -0.54
C ASP A 44 -8.85 -16.25 -1.65
N PHE A 45 -8.35 -15.03 -1.92
CA PHE A 45 -8.88 -14.17 -2.98
C PHE A 45 -8.72 -14.81 -4.36
N THR A 46 -7.53 -15.33 -4.66
CA THR A 46 -7.25 -15.98 -5.95
C THR A 46 -8.08 -17.25 -6.11
N LYS A 47 -8.20 -18.07 -5.06
CA LYS A 47 -9.01 -19.29 -5.08
C LYS A 47 -10.49 -18.99 -5.28
N ALA A 48 -11.01 -17.92 -4.68
CA ALA A 48 -12.38 -17.48 -4.87
C ALA A 48 -12.67 -17.08 -6.33
N ILE A 49 -11.70 -16.48 -7.04
CA ILE A 49 -11.84 -16.08 -8.44
C ILE A 49 -11.64 -17.28 -9.39
N VAL A 50 -10.53 -18.01 -9.23
CA VAL A 50 -10.14 -19.12 -10.12
C VAL A 50 -11.09 -20.31 -10.01
N GLY A 51 -11.57 -20.61 -8.79
CA GLY A 51 -12.52 -21.71 -8.55
C GLY A 51 -11.97 -23.07 -9.01
N ASP A 52 -12.72 -23.73 -9.88
CA ASP A 52 -12.40 -25.06 -10.44
C ASP A 52 -11.59 -24.98 -11.76
N GLU A 53 -11.35 -23.79 -12.29
CA GLU A 53 -10.65 -23.57 -13.57
C GLU A 53 -9.13 -23.77 -13.48
N GLY A 54 -8.60 -23.88 -12.26
CA GLY A 54 -7.18 -24.06 -11.99
C GLY A 54 -6.91 -24.62 -10.58
N GLU A 55 -5.69 -25.07 -10.38
CA GLU A 55 -5.12 -25.44 -9.08
C GLU A 55 -4.42 -24.21 -8.50
N VAL A 56 -4.86 -23.78 -7.32
CA VAL A 56 -4.27 -22.65 -6.61
C VAL A 56 -3.53 -23.22 -5.41
N GLU A 57 -2.25 -22.94 -5.32
CA GLU A 57 -1.35 -23.38 -4.25
C GLU A 57 -0.92 -22.19 -3.39
N LEU A 58 -0.74 -22.46 -2.10
CA LEU A 58 -0.22 -21.51 -1.11
C LEU A 58 1.26 -21.83 -0.86
N LEU A 59 2.14 -20.85 -1.11
CA LEU A 59 3.58 -20.99 -0.97
C LEU A 59 4.01 -21.02 0.50
N ILE A 60 3.53 -20.05 1.28
CA ILE A 60 3.87 -19.86 2.69
C ILE A 60 2.86 -20.63 3.55
N PRO A 61 3.24 -21.76 4.16
CA PRO A 61 2.31 -22.60 4.91
C PRO A 61 1.94 -21.98 6.26
N ALA A 62 0.88 -22.53 6.87
CA ALA A 62 0.46 -22.24 8.23
C ALA A 62 1.63 -22.29 9.24
N GLY A 63 1.76 -21.25 10.06
CA GLY A 63 2.77 -21.17 11.13
C GLY A 63 4.16 -20.68 10.67
N THR A 64 4.28 -20.19 9.45
CA THR A 64 5.47 -19.47 8.96
C THR A 64 5.17 -17.98 8.91
N ASP A 65 6.05 -17.16 9.49
CA ASP A 65 5.99 -15.70 9.38
C ASP A 65 6.14 -15.30 7.90
N SER A 66 5.21 -14.48 7.42
CA SER A 66 5.15 -14.09 6.02
C SER A 66 6.06 -12.90 5.67
N HIS A 67 6.44 -12.08 6.65
CA HIS A 67 7.37 -10.97 6.49
C HIS A 67 8.83 -11.45 6.37
N ASP A 68 9.22 -12.44 7.17
CA ASP A 68 10.57 -13.02 7.19
C ASP A 68 10.77 -14.16 6.19
N TYR A 69 9.73 -14.52 5.43
CA TYR A 69 9.80 -15.63 4.51
C TYR A 69 10.79 -15.35 3.36
N GLU A 70 11.80 -16.19 3.24
CA GLU A 70 12.66 -16.27 2.06
C GLU A 70 12.39 -17.58 1.29
N PRO A 71 12.17 -17.53 -0.04
CA PRO A 71 11.92 -18.73 -0.82
C PRO A 71 13.16 -19.62 -0.91
N SER A 72 12.99 -20.91 -0.61
CA SER A 72 14.06 -21.89 -0.83
C SER A 72 14.27 -22.16 -2.33
N ALA A 73 15.39 -22.79 -2.69
CA ALA A 73 15.61 -23.23 -4.07
C ALA A 73 14.50 -24.18 -4.59
N LYS A 74 13.83 -24.91 -3.70
CA LYS A 74 12.69 -25.76 -4.06
C LYS A 74 11.45 -24.93 -4.36
N ASP A 75 11.22 -23.88 -3.58
CA ASP A 75 10.11 -22.96 -3.77
C ASP A 75 10.28 -22.17 -5.05
N MET A 76 11.51 -21.72 -5.33
CA MET A 76 11.87 -21.09 -6.60
C MET A 76 11.59 -21.98 -7.81
N ALA A 77 11.91 -23.28 -7.73
CA ALA A 77 11.60 -24.22 -8.80
C ALA A 77 10.08 -24.37 -9.00
N LYS A 78 9.30 -24.47 -7.91
CA LYS A 78 7.83 -24.52 -8.01
C LYS A 78 7.24 -23.25 -8.62
N ILE A 79 7.75 -22.09 -8.22
CA ILE A 79 7.32 -20.80 -8.77
C ILE A 79 7.65 -20.73 -10.27
N GLN A 80 8.81 -21.23 -10.71
CA GLN A 80 9.18 -21.27 -12.13
C GLN A 80 8.32 -22.21 -12.97
N ASP A 81 7.79 -23.28 -12.36
CA ASP A 81 6.99 -24.30 -13.03
C ASP A 81 5.49 -23.96 -13.09
N THR A 82 5.06 -22.81 -12.53
CA THR A 82 3.65 -22.40 -12.51
C THR A 82 3.28 -21.50 -13.70
N ASP A 83 2.00 -21.45 -14.03
CA ASP A 83 1.50 -20.55 -15.07
C ASP A 83 1.35 -19.10 -14.55
N ILE A 84 0.89 -18.94 -13.30
CA ILE A 84 0.60 -17.65 -12.68
C ILE A 84 1.19 -17.58 -11.27
N PHE A 85 1.88 -16.49 -10.95
CA PHE A 85 2.36 -16.18 -9.61
C PHE A 85 1.67 -14.91 -9.09
N VAL A 86 0.96 -15.01 -7.96
CA VAL A 86 0.22 -13.91 -7.32
C VAL A 86 0.87 -13.56 -5.99
N TYR A 87 1.23 -12.30 -5.80
CA TYR A 87 1.77 -11.74 -4.55
C TYR A 87 1.01 -10.46 -4.18
N ASN A 88 1.14 -10.02 -2.92
CA ASN A 88 0.44 -8.84 -2.44
C ASN A 88 1.08 -7.56 -2.97
N ASP A 89 2.31 -7.29 -2.55
CA ASP A 89 3.07 -6.09 -2.85
C ASP A 89 4.56 -6.33 -2.58
N GLU A 90 5.45 -5.61 -3.27
CA GLU A 90 6.89 -5.65 -3.03
C GLU A 90 7.29 -5.18 -1.62
N ASN A 91 6.41 -4.44 -0.91
CA ASN A 91 6.55 -4.09 0.50
C ASN A 91 6.06 -5.18 1.46
N MET A 92 5.54 -6.30 0.97
CA MET A 92 5.24 -7.47 1.79
C MET A 92 6.23 -8.58 1.46
N GLU A 93 6.19 -9.06 0.22
CA GLU A 93 7.09 -10.09 -0.27
C GLU A 93 8.34 -9.44 -0.86
N THR A 94 9.18 -8.87 0.00
CA THR A 94 10.39 -8.08 -0.34
C THR A 94 11.41 -8.83 -1.19
N TRP A 95 11.32 -10.16 -1.24
CA TRP A 95 12.12 -11.04 -2.09
C TRP A 95 11.64 -11.11 -3.55
N VAL A 96 10.40 -10.69 -3.86
CA VAL A 96 9.83 -10.77 -5.23
C VAL A 96 10.64 -9.97 -6.24
N PRO A 97 11.06 -8.71 -5.98
CA PRO A 97 11.94 -7.97 -6.89
C PRO A 97 13.21 -8.72 -7.29
N ALA A 98 13.82 -9.45 -6.35
CA ALA A 98 15.06 -10.20 -6.60
C ALA A 98 14.87 -11.39 -7.56
N ILE A 99 13.65 -11.91 -7.67
CA ILE A 99 13.34 -13.08 -8.49
C ILE A 99 12.62 -12.75 -9.81
N GLN A 100 12.36 -11.47 -10.10
CA GLN A 100 11.64 -11.06 -11.33
C GLN A 100 12.26 -11.63 -12.61
N LYS A 101 13.59 -11.67 -12.68
CA LYS A 101 14.30 -12.26 -13.82
C LYS A 101 14.01 -13.76 -13.96
N THR A 102 13.98 -14.47 -12.83
CA THR A 102 13.65 -15.90 -12.76
C THR A 102 12.21 -16.17 -13.22
N LEU A 103 11.25 -15.32 -12.81
CA LEU A 103 9.86 -15.38 -13.27
C LEU A 103 9.74 -15.20 -14.79
N GLN A 104 10.46 -14.23 -15.34
CA GLN A 104 10.52 -13.98 -16.79
C GLN A 104 11.11 -15.16 -17.56
N GLU A 105 12.20 -15.76 -17.06
CA GLU A 105 12.83 -16.94 -17.68
C GLU A 105 11.90 -18.17 -17.67
N GLY A 106 11.02 -18.30 -16.67
CA GLY A 106 9.99 -19.34 -16.57
C GLY A 106 8.74 -19.08 -17.42
N ASN A 107 8.60 -17.90 -18.02
CA ASN A 107 7.34 -17.42 -18.65
C ASN A 107 6.14 -17.39 -17.68
N VAL A 108 6.39 -17.09 -16.41
CA VAL A 108 5.35 -17.03 -15.37
C VAL A 108 4.61 -15.69 -15.46
N HIS A 109 3.29 -15.71 -15.56
CA HIS A 109 2.48 -14.50 -15.47
C HIS A 109 2.42 -14.01 -14.02
N THR A 110 3.01 -12.85 -13.76
CA THR A 110 3.10 -12.28 -12.41
C THR A 110 1.96 -11.28 -12.17
N ILE A 111 1.25 -11.43 -11.05
CA ILE A 111 0.11 -10.59 -10.66
C ILE A 111 0.42 -9.94 -9.32
N LYS A 112 0.37 -8.60 -9.27
CA LYS A 112 0.45 -7.84 -8.02
C LYS A 112 -0.96 -7.48 -7.54
N ALA A 113 -1.38 -7.95 -6.38
CA ALA A 113 -2.75 -7.73 -5.91
C ALA A 113 -3.06 -6.25 -5.61
N THR A 114 -2.05 -5.46 -5.24
CA THR A 114 -2.14 -4.02 -5.01
C THR A 114 -1.95 -3.19 -6.28
N GLU A 115 -1.86 -3.79 -7.47
CA GLU A 115 -1.72 -3.05 -8.72
C GLU A 115 -2.85 -2.02 -8.87
N GLY A 116 -2.49 -0.78 -9.18
CA GLY A 116 -3.43 0.35 -9.20
C GLY A 116 -3.61 1.08 -7.87
N MET A 117 -3.25 0.51 -6.71
CA MET A 117 -3.39 1.13 -5.39
C MET A 117 -2.19 2.01 -5.01
N LEU A 118 -2.42 3.04 -4.19
CA LEU A 118 -1.35 3.75 -3.49
C LEU A 118 -1.34 3.30 -2.03
N LEU A 119 -0.15 3.21 -1.44
CA LEU A 119 0.06 2.77 -0.06
C LEU A 119 0.43 3.95 0.84
N LEU A 120 0.12 3.84 2.13
CA LEU A 120 0.62 4.74 3.16
C LEU A 120 2.05 4.36 3.56
N PRO A 121 2.80 5.27 4.19
CA PRO A 121 4.06 4.93 4.85
C PRO A 121 3.87 3.78 5.84
N GLY A 122 4.89 2.94 5.98
CA GLY A 122 4.98 2.02 7.10
C GLY A 122 4.91 2.77 8.43
N SER A 123 4.46 2.11 9.49
CA SER A 123 4.55 2.70 10.83
C SER A 123 6.02 2.84 11.22
N GLU A 124 6.54 4.07 11.26
CA GLU A 124 7.79 4.34 11.97
C GLU A 124 7.56 4.03 13.45
N GLU A 125 8.25 3.03 13.99
CA GLU A 125 8.32 2.87 15.44
C GLU A 125 8.91 4.16 16.00
N GLY A 126 8.13 4.85 16.83
CA GLY A 126 8.48 6.18 17.33
C GLY A 126 9.94 6.24 17.76
N HIS A 127 10.70 7.14 17.13
CA HIS A 127 12.05 7.52 17.53
C HIS A 127 12.02 8.18 18.92
N ASP A 128 11.81 7.39 19.97
CA ASP A 128 12.26 7.77 21.30
C ASP A 128 13.78 7.57 21.32
N HIS A 129 14.48 8.68 21.49
CA HIS A 129 15.92 8.72 21.65
C HIS A 129 16.33 7.96 22.92
N ASP A 130 16.56 6.66 22.83
CA ASP A 130 17.53 6.00 23.71
C ASP A 130 18.16 4.77 23.03
N HIS A 131 19.46 4.64 23.28
CA HIS A 131 20.36 3.72 22.60
C HIS A 131 20.13 2.24 22.95
N GLU A 132 20.44 1.39 21.97
CA GLU A 132 20.74 -0.05 22.10
C GLU A 132 19.61 -0.93 22.65
N HIS A 133 18.88 -1.63 21.77
CA HIS A 133 18.76 -3.10 21.70
C HIS A 133 17.92 -3.46 20.46
N GLY A 134 18.41 -4.39 19.64
CA GLY A 134 17.72 -4.84 18.43
C GLY A 134 16.58 -5.82 18.72
N GLU A 135 15.77 -5.98 17.67
CA GLU A 135 14.84 -7.08 17.35
C GLU A 135 13.33 -6.72 17.30
N GLU A 136 12.74 -7.09 16.16
CA GLU A 136 11.34 -7.41 15.80
C GLU A 136 10.31 -6.28 15.59
N GLY A 137 10.58 -5.42 14.61
CA GLY A 137 9.53 -4.73 13.84
C GLY A 137 9.82 -4.91 12.35
N HIS A 138 8.89 -5.52 11.60
CA HIS A 138 8.99 -5.67 10.14
C HIS A 138 8.73 -4.32 9.46
N THR A 139 9.71 -3.43 9.47
CA THR A 139 9.57 -2.08 8.91
C THR A 139 9.73 -2.11 7.40
N HIS A 140 8.65 -1.82 6.68
CA HIS A 140 8.64 -1.58 5.23
C HIS A 140 8.52 -0.08 4.97
N GLU A 141 9.05 0.40 3.84
CA GLU A 141 8.90 1.81 3.44
C GLU A 141 7.42 2.20 3.33
N LEU A 142 6.61 1.30 2.76
CA LEU A 142 5.16 1.43 2.68
C LEU A 142 4.47 0.32 3.47
N ASP A 143 3.33 0.63 4.08
CA ASP A 143 2.49 -0.33 4.80
C ASP A 143 1.79 -1.25 3.79
N PRO A 144 2.06 -2.58 3.79
CA PRO A 144 1.47 -3.51 2.84
C PRO A 144 0.07 -4.02 3.24
N HIS A 145 -0.41 -3.74 4.46
CA HIS A 145 -1.53 -4.45 5.10
C HIS A 145 -2.94 -4.03 4.64
N VAL A 146 -3.08 -3.72 3.35
CA VAL A 146 -4.35 -3.22 2.79
C VAL A 146 -5.47 -4.25 2.87
N TRP A 147 -5.16 -5.56 2.88
CA TRP A 147 -6.17 -6.62 2.90
C TRP A 147 -6.99 -6.62 4.20
N LEU A 148 -6.49 -6.02 5.28
CA LEU A 148 -7.22 -5.93 6.55
C LEU A 148 -8.33 -4.89 6.55
N ALA A 149 -8.46 -4.08 5.50
CA ALA A 149 -9.63 -3.27 5.26
C ALA A 149 -10.55 -3.91 4.21
N PRO A 150 -11.79 -4.35 4.58
CA PRO A 150 -12.70 -4.96 3.61
C PRO A 150 -12.99 -4.11 2.35
N SER A 151 -12.96 -2.78 2.44
CA SER A 151 -13.07 -1.88 1.28
C SER A 151 -11.90 -1.99 0.31
N LEU A 152 -10.69 -2.20 0.82
CA LEU A 152 -9.47 -2.36 0.03
C LEU A 152 -9.28 -3.81 -0.45
N ALA A 153 -9.69 -4.82 0.33
CA ALA A 153 -9.77 -6.21 -0.13
C ALA A 153 -10.65 -6.37 -1.39
N ILE A 154 -11.75 -5.61 -1.49
CA ILE A 154 -12.57 -5.54 -2.71
C ILE A 154 -11.75 -5.04 -3.91
N LYS A 155 -10.88 -4.04 -3.71
CA LYS A 155 -9.98 -3.53 -4.75
C LYS A 155 -8.94 -4.57 -5.16
N GLN A 156 -8.37 -5.31 -4.19
CA GLN A 156 -7.43 -6.40 -4.49
C GLN A 156 -8.07 -7.53 -5.29
N VAL A 157 -9.28 -7.97 -4.92
CA VAL A 157 -10.03 -8.98 -5.69
C VAL A 157 -10.31 -8.51 -7.12
N ALA A 158 -10.66 -7.23 -7.30
CA ALA A 158 -10.84 -6.65 -8.64
C ALA A 158 -9.53 -6.62 -9.44
N SER A 159 -8.42 -6.22 -8.81
CA SER A 159 -7.09 -6.18 -9.44
C SER A 159 -6.61 -7.56 -9.86
N ILE A 160 -6.70 -8.55 -8.97
CA ILE A 160 -6.36 -9.95 -9.28
C ILE A 160 -7.23 -10.46 -10.43
N ARG A 161 -8.55 -10.22 -10.39
CA ARG A 161 -9.47 -10.62 -11.47
C ARG A 161 -9.05 -10.02 -12.81
N ASP A 162 -8.77 -8.72 -12.86
CA ASP A 162 -8.49 -8.02 -14.10
C ASP A 162 -7.18 -8.48 -14.72
N GLN A 163 -6.12 -8.66 -13.91
CA GLN A 163 -4.84 -9.20 -14.36
C GLN A 163 -4.93 -10.68 -14.77
N LEU A 164 -5.73 -11.49 -14.05
CA LEU A 164 -6.03 -12.86 -14.48
C LEU A 164 -6.66 -12.84 -15.88
N ILE A 165 -7.72 -12.05 -16.09
CA ILE A 165 -8.43 -11.94 -17.37
C ILE A 165 -7.52 -11.45 -18.49
N GLU A 166 -6.61 -10.53 -18.21
CA GLU A 166 -5.61 -10.07 -19.18
C GLU A 166 -4.71 -11.22 -19.64
N ALA A 167 -4.27 -12.08 -18.71
CA ALA A 167 -3.43 -13.23 -19.03
C ALA A 167 -4.22 -14.37 -19.73
N TYR A 168 -5.48 -14.63 -19.34
CA TYR A 168 -6.32 -15.70 -19.90
C TYR A 168 -7.73 -15.21 -20.27
N PRO A 169 -7.89 -14.48 -21.39
CA PRO A 169 -9.16 -13.88 -21.79
C PRO A 169 -10.30 -14.90 -22.00
N GLU A 170 -9.98 -16.16 -22.30
CA GLU A 170 -10.97 -17.23 -22.46
C GLU A 170 -11.67 -17.63 -21.15
N LYS A 171 -11.10 -17.28 -19.99
CA LYS A 171 -11.67 -17.54 -18.66
C LYS A 171 -12.52 -16.38 -18.13
N GLN A 172 -12.61 -15.28 -18.88
CA GLN A 172 -13.22 -14.02 -18.45
C GLN A 172 -14.62 -14.19 -17.86
N GLU A 173 -15.51 -14.94 -18.50
CA GLU A 173 -16.90 -15.09 -18.03
C GLU A 173 -16.96 -15.74 -16.64
N VAL A 174 -16.18 -16.80 -16.41
CA VAL A 174 -16.16 -17.54 -15.15
C VAL A 174 -15.53 -16.70 -14.05
N TRP A 175 -14.37 -16.10 -14.30
CA TRP A 175 -13.66 -15.30 -13.30
C TRP A 175 -14.40 -14.01 -12.95
N THR A 176 -15.06 -13.37 -13.92
CA THR A 176 -15.91 -12.20 -13.65
C THR A 176 -17.07 -12.57 -12.74
N LYS A 177 -17.73 -13.71 -13.00
CA LYS A 177 -18.85 -14.21 -12.19
C LYS A 177 -18.40 -14.58 -10.77
N ASN A 178 -17.30 -15.31 -10.65
CA ASN A 178 -16.77 -15.77 -9.37
C ASN A 178 -16.30 -14.59 -8.50
N ALA A 179 -15.55 -13.67 -9.09
CA ALA A 179 -15.12 -12.44 -8.43
C ALA A 179 -16.33 -11.64 -7.95
N ALA A 180 -17.37 -11.44 -8.78
CA ALA A 180 -18.58 -10.74 -8.37
C ALA A 180 -19.26 -11.39 -7.14
N ALA A 181 -19.38 -12.72 -7.12
CA ALA A 181 -19.97 -13.45 -6.00
C ALA A 181 -19.15 -13.32 -4.71
N TYR A 182 -17.83 -13.25 -4.79
CA TYR A 182 -16.97 -13.04 -3.63
C TYR A 182 -17.00 -11.56 -3.17
N THR A 183 -16.98 -10.62 -4.12
CA THR A 183 -17.12 -9.18 -3.86
C THR A 183 -18.44 -8.86 -3.14
N GLU A 184 -19.55 -9.52 -3.45
CA GLU A 184 -20.82 -9.34 -2.71
C GLU A 184 -20.67 -9.67 -1.21
N LYS A 185 -19.89 -10.71 -0.86
CA LYS A 185 -19.62 -11.07 0.53
C LYS A 185 -18.72 -10.04 1.21
N LEU A 186 -17.67 -9.58 0.52
CA LEU A 186 -16.80 -8.52 1.02
C LEU A 186 -17.54 -7.20 1.22
N GLN A 187 -18.50 -6.88 0.34
CA GLN A 187 -19.36 -5.70 0.50
C GLN A 187 -20.25 -5.80 1.74
N ALA A 188 -20.81 -6.98 2.03
CA ALA A 188 -21.57 -7.20 3.26
C ALA A 188 -20.69 -7.05 4.50
N LEU A 189 -19.48 -7.60 4.48
CA LEU A 189 -18.49 -7.44 5.56
C LEU A 189 -18.09 -5.97 5.75
N HIS A 190 -17.82 -5.26 4.66
CA HIS A 190 -17.52 -3.82 4.67
C HIS A 190 -18.66 -3.02 5.32
N GLN A 191 -19.92 -3.27 4.92
CA GLN A 191 -21.09 -2.61 5.52
C GLN A 191 -21.18 -2.89 7.02
N LEU A 192 -20.94 -4.12 7.45
CA LEU A 192 -20.95 -4.50 8.85
C LEU A 192 -19.90 -3.71 9.67
N TYR A 193 -18.69 -3.56 9.14
CA TYR A 193 -17.64 -2.74 9.76
C TYR A 193 -18.04 -1.26 9.84
N GLN A 194 -18.57 -0.69 8.76
CA GLN A 194 -19.03 0.71 8.74
C GLN A 194 -20.13 0.97 9.77
N GLU A 195 -21.15 0.11 9.82
CA GLU A 195 -22.29 0.27 10.73
C GLU A 195 -21.87 0.17 12.20
N THR A 196 -20.94 -0.75 12.50
CA THR A 196 -20.41 -0.97 13.84
C THR A 196 -19.60 0.24 14.32
N PHE A 197 -18.57 0.63 13.56
CA PHE A 197 -17.63 1.67 14.02
C PHE A 197 -18.16 3.10 13.89
N LYS A 198 -19.27 3.31 13.16
CA LYS A 198 -20.03 4.57 13.23
C LYS A 198 -20.54 4.87 14.65
N GLN A 199 -20.76 3.85 15.47
CA GLN A 199 -21.26 3.98 16.85
C GLN A 199 -20.16 3.82 17.91
N ALA A 200 -18.89 3.77 17.50
CA ALA A 200 -17.76 3.63 18.40
C ALA A 200 -17.73 4.77 19.43
N LYS A 201 -17.60 4.41 20.71
CA LYS A 201 -17.40 5.32 21.85
C LYS A 201 -15.94 5.56 22.17
N GLN A 202 -15.07 4.66 21.70
CA GLN A 202 -13.63 4.80 21.66
C GLN A 202 -13.15 4.39 20.27
N ARG A 203 -12.25 5.16 19.68
CA ARG A 203 -11.71 4.92 18.33
C ARG A 203 -10.32 4.32 18.36
N SER A 204 -9.55 4.54 19.41
CA SER A 204 -8.19 4.03 19.57
C SER A 204 -8.17 2.60 20.10
N PHE A 205 -7.37 1.74 19.49
CA PHE A 205 -7.11 0.38 19.96
C PHE A 205 -5.60 0.10 19.97
N VAL A 206 -5.16 -0.74 20.90
CA VAL A 206 -3.73 -1.01 21.12
C VAL A 206 -3.39 -2.41 20.63
N THR A 207 -2.45 -2.52 19.69
CA THR A 207 -2.04 -3.80 19.07
C THR A 207 -0.54 -4.00 19.17
N GLN A 208 -0.12 -5.25 19.34
CA GLN A 208 1.29 -5.63 19.27
C GLN A 208 1.78 -5.68 17.81
N HIS A 209 1.01 -6.28 16.91
CA HIS A 209 1.32 -6.31 15.48
C HIS A 209 0.64 -5.12 14.79
N ALA A 210 1.43 -4.23 14.18
CA ALA A 210 0.99 -2.96 13.58
C ALA A 210 0.29 -3.07 12.20
N ALA A 211 -0.51 -4.11 11.95
CA ALA A 211 -1.06 -4.41 10.61
C ALA A 211 -2.40 -3.72 10.28
N PHE A 212 -3.06 -3.06 11.22
CA PHE A 212 -4.46 -2.63 11.10
C PHE A 212 -4.62 -1.13 10.79
N ASN A 213 -3.59 -0.46 10.26
CA ASN A 213 -3.62 0.97 9.96
C ASN A 213 -4.67 1.31 8.88
N TYR A 214 -4.73 0.55 7.78
CA TYR A 214 -5.77 0.73 6.76
C TYR A 214 -7.18 0.45 7.28
N LEU A 215 -7.35 -0.58 8.13
CA LEU A 215 -8.63 -0.83 8.80
C LEU A 215 -9.01 0.40 9.63
N ALA A 216 -8.06 0.93 10.41
CA ALA A 216 -8.30 2.11 11.22
C ALA A 216 -8.71 3.31 10.38
N LEU A 217 -7.98 3.58 9.30
CA LEU A 217 -8.28 4.68 8.38
C LEU A 217 -9.66 4.55 7.72
N GLU A 218 -10.00 3.38 7.18
CA GLU A 218 -11.24 3.15 6.44
C GLU A 218 -12.49 3.24 7.32
N TYR A 219 -12.37 2.98 8.62
CA TYR A 219 -13.50 2.95 9.55
C TYR A 219 -13.42 4.01 10.67
N GLY A 220 -12.49 4.96 10.56
CA GLY A 220 -12.34 6.07 11.50
C GLY A 220 -11.92 5.61 12.91
N LEU A 221 -11.13 4.56 13.00
CA LEU A 221 -10.44 4.15 14.24
C LEU A 221 -9.01 4.72 14.24
N ASN A 222 -8.27 4.44 15.31
CA ASN A 222 -6.88 4.81 15.45
C ASN A 222 -6.09 3.60 15.96
N GLN A 223 -5.14 3.11 15.18
CA GLN A 223 -4.22 2.06 15.63
C GLN A 223 -3.15 2.69 16.52
N VAL A 224 -2.89 2.07 17.67
CA VAL A 224 -1.74 2.38 18.52
C VAL A 224 -0.90 1.11 18.63
N SER A 225 0.27 1.11 18.02
CA SER A 225 1.22 -0.01 18.15
C SER A 225 2.02 0.10 19.43
N ILE A 226 2.39 -1.05 20.01
CA ILE A 226 3.32 -1.13 21.14
C ILE A 226 4.53 -1.98 20.75
N ALA A 227 5.70 -1.33 20.66
CA ALA A 227 6.95 -1.99 20.30
C ALA A 227 7.40 -3.04 21.35
N GLY A 228 8.28 -3.96 20.96
CA GLY A 228 9.01 -4.83 21.90
C GLY A 228 8.15 -5.78 22.73
N LEU A 229 7.01 -6.21 22.19
CA LEU A 229 6.27 -7.36 22.68
C LEU A 229 6.26 -8.39 21.56
N SER A 230 6.99 -9.49 21.73
CA SER A 230 6.90 -10.64 20.84
C SER A 230 5.83 -11.61 21.36
N SER A 231 5.19 -12.35 20.46
CA SER A 231 4.33 -13.49 20.82
C SER A 231 5.14 -14.63 21.46
N SER A 232 6.47 -14.68 21.23
CA SER A 232 7.33 -15.80 21.61
C SER A 232 8.41 -15.50 22.68
N GLU A 233 8.69 -14.23 22.98
CA GLU A 233 9.72 -13.83 23.94
C GLU A 233 9.17 -13.19 25.23
N GLU A 234 9.88 -13.42 26.36
CA GLU A 234 9.51 -12.84 27.65
C GLU A 234 9.96 -11.37 27.75
N PRO A 235 9.06 -10.41 27.99
CA PRO A 235 9.43 -9.01 28.13
C PRO A 235 10.24 -8.80 29.42
N SER A 236 11.21 -7.88 29.37
CA SER A 236 12.00 -7.53 30.55
C SER A 236 11.13 -6.93 31.67
N ALA A 237 11.61 -7.00 32.92
CA ALA A 237 10.91 -6.37 34.05
C ALA A 237 10.73 -4.85 33.89
N ALA A 238 11.64 -4.19 33.17
CA ALA A 238 11.50 -2.79 32.79
C ALA A 238 10.33 -2.59 31.81
N ARG A 239 10.25 -3.44 30.79
CA ARG A 239 9.15 -3.40 29.80
C ARG A 239 7.78 -3.65 30.42
N ILE A 240 7.68 -4.57 31.38
CA ILE A 240 6.44 -4.80 32.14
C ILE A 240 6.04 -3.53 32.92
N ALA A 241 7.01 -2.83 33.53
CA ALA A 241 6.76 -1.61 34.27
C ALA A 241 6.33 -0.44 33.36
N GLU A 242 6.96 -0.30 32.19
CA GLU A 242 6.59 0.66 31.14
C GLU A 242 5.17 0.40 30.64
N LEU A 243 4.85 -0.85 30.28
CA LEU A 243 3.52 -1.20 29.81
C LEU A 243 2.45 -0.94 30.88
N LYS A 244 2.75 -1.25 32.14
CA LYS A 244 1.85 -0.94 33.26
C LYS A 244 1.63 0.57 33.42
N HIS A 245 2.65 1.38 33.19
CA HIS A 245 2.52 2.83 33.20
C HIS A 245 1.62 3.29 32.06
N PHE A 246 1.92 2.84 30.84
CA PHE A 246 1.17 3.11 29.63
C PHE A 246 -0.31 2.74 29.75
N VAL A 247 -0.62 1.51 30.18
CA VAL A 247 -1.99 1.03 30.42
C VAL A 247 -2.75 1.95 31.38
N LYS A 248 -2.10 2.36 32.47
CA LYS A 248 -2.71 3.20 33.51
C LYS A 248 -2.88 4.65 33.05
N GLU A 249 -1.90 5.20 32.35
CA GLU A 249 -1.89 6.58 31.86
C GLU A 249 -2.99 6.80 30.81
N HIS A 250 -3.20 5.79 29.95
CA HIS A 250 -4.11 5.88 28.81
C HIS A 250 -5.45 5.16 29.03
N GLY A 251 -5.67 4.51 30.18
CA GLY A 251 -6.93 3.82 30.49
C GLY A 251 -7.21 2.61 29.59
N ILE A 252 -6.17 1.88 29.19
CA ILE A 252 -6.27 0.79 28.22
C ILE A 252 -6.89 -0.45 28.88
N ASN A 253 -7.95 -0.98 28.27
CA ASN A 253 -8.63 -2.19 28.75
C ASN A 253 -8.14 -3.46 28.06
N TYR A 254 -7.75 -3.35 26.79
CA TYR A 254 -7.36 -4.47 25.94
C TYR A 254 -6.08 -4.17 25.18
N ILE A 255 -5.22 -5.18 25.07
CA ILE A 255 -4.12 -5.22 24.10
C ILE A 255 -4.38 -6.39 23.15
N TYR A 256 -4.27 -6.11 21.86
CA TYR A 256 -4.50 -7.07 20.79
C TYR A 256 -3.19 -7.73 20.34
N PHE A 257 -3.24 -9.04 20.10
CA PHE A 257 -2.13 -9.86 19.59
C PHE A 257 -2.57 -10.64 18.35
N GLU A 258 -1.61 -11.01 17.49
CA GLU A 258 -1.88 -11.74 16.23
C GLU A 258 -2.53 -13.12 16.43
N GLU A 259 -2.17 -13.81 17.51
CA GLU A 259 -2.69 -15.11 17.88
C GLU A 259 -3.02 -15.22 19.37
N ASN A 260 -3.76 -16.26 19.73
CA ASN A 260 -4.04 -16.55 21.12
C ASN A 260 -2.72 -16.73 21.85
N ALA A 261 -2.41 -15.83 22.79
CA ALA A 261 -1.30 -16.01 23.69
C ALA A 261 -1.58 -17.21 24.61
N LYS A 262 -1.28 -18.41 24.12
CA LYS A 262 -1.20 -19.64 24.93
C LYS A 262 0.00 -19.58 25.87
N ASP A 263 0.87 -18.60 25.66
CA ASP A 263 2.03 -18.36 26.49
C ASP A 263 1.68 -17.76 27.85
N SER A 264 2.20 -18.41 28.88
CA SER A 264 2.18 -17.92 30.26
C SER A 264 2.73 -16.51 30.41
N ILE A 265 3.53 -16.06 29.44
CA ILE A 265 4.19 -14.76 29.38
C ILE A 265 3.19 -13.63 29.17
N ALA A 266 2.39 -13.66 28.09
CA ALA A 266 1.42 -12.60 27.84
C ALA A 266 0.34 -12.57 28.93
N ILE A 267 -0.09 -13.74 29.43
CA ILE A 267 -1.01 -13.83 30.57
C ILE A 267 -0.40 -13.18 31.83
N THR A 268 0.90 -13.38 32.09
CA THR A 268 1.60 -12.75 33.23
C THR A 268 1.69 -11.24 33.05
N LEU A 269 2.07 -10.79 31.85
CA LEU A 269 2.13 -9.38 31.47
C LEU A 269 0.76 -8.69 31.67
N ALA A 270 -0.30 -9.31 31.17
CA ALA A 270 -1.68 -8.86 31.29
C ALA A 270 -2.10 -8.72 32.76
N ASN A 271 -1.81 -9.73 33.59
CA ASN A 271 -2.11 -9.72 35.02
C ASN A 271 -1.32 -8.64 35.80
N GLU A 272 -0.04 -8.46 35.49
CA GLU A 272 0.83 -7.49 36.18
C GLU A 272 0.54 -6.04 35.76
N ALA A 273 0.23 -5.83 34.48
CA ALA A 273 -0.15 -4.53 33.93
C ALA A 273 -1.63 -4.17 34.23
N GLY A 274 -2.47 -5.18 34.51
CA GLY A 274 -3.90 -4.99 34.77
C GLY A 274 -4.73 -4.77 33.51
N VAL A 275 -4.37 -5.42 32.41
CA VAL A 275 -4.99 -5.30 31.08
C VAL A 275 -5.48 -6.66 30.60
N SER A 276 -6.52 -6.69 29.77
CA SER A 276 -7.00 -7.93 29.15
C SER A 276 -6.31 -8.15 27.80
N LEU A 277 -6.14 -9.41 27.39
CA LEU A 277 -5.62 -9.73 26.07
C LEU A 277 -6.74 -10.21 25.16
N GLU A 278 -6.69 -9.80 23.91
CA GLU A 278 -7.58 -10.26 22.85
C GLU A 278 -6.79 -10.54 21.58
N VAL A 279 -7.38 -11.32 20.68
CA VAL A 279 -6.77 -11.62 19.39
C VAL A 279 -7.28 -10.63 18.35
N LEU A 280 -6.36 -10.08 17.57
CA LEU A 280 -6.64 -9.37 16.34
C LEU A 280 -5.70 -9.95 15.29
N ASN A 281 -6.25 -10.83 14.46
CA ASN A 281 -5.47 -11.67 13.57
C ASN A 281 -5.15 -10.93 12.26
N PRO A 282 -3.87 -10.81 11.84
CA PRO A 282 -3.49 -10.08 10.64
C PRO A 282 -3.79 -10.85 9.34
N LEU A 283 -4.35 -12.06 9.42
CA LEU A 283 -4.72 -12.91 8.29
C LEU A 283 -3.55 -13.37 7.42
N GLU A 284 -2.32 -13.21 7.87
CA GLU A 284 -1.11 -13.63 7.14
C GLU A 284 -1.04 -15.15 6.95
N GLY A 285 -1.57 -15.89 7.93
CA GLY A 285 -1.71 -17.33 7.89
C GLY A 285 -2.91 -17.79 8.71
N LEU A 286 -3.39 -18.99 8.39
CA LEU A 286 -4.33 -19.72 9.24
C LEU A 286 -3.61 -20.85 9.95
N THR A 287 -3.91 -21.05 11.24
CA THR A 287 -3.47 -22.24 11.97
C THR A 287 -4.13 -23.50 11.40
N ASN A 288 -3.52 -24.67 11.61
CA ASN A 288 -4.11 -25.95 11.20
C ASN A 288 -5.51 -26.16 11.82
N GLU A 289 -5.72 -25.70 13.05
CA GLU A 289 -7.03 -25.76 13.73
C GLU A 289 -8.08 -24.90 13.01
N GLN A 290 -7.72 -23.68 12.60
CA GLN A 290 -8.59 -22.80 11.80
C GLN A 290 -8.93 -23.42 10.44
N ILE A 291 -7.93 -24.00 9.75
CA ILE A 291 -8.13 -24.70 8.47
C ILE A 291 -9.09 -25.89 8.64
N GLU A 292 -8.89 -26.72 9.67
CA GLU A 292 -9.75 -27.88 9.96
C GLU A 292 -11.19 -27.46 10.30
N ASN A 293 -11.37 -26.30 10.95
CA ASN A 293 -12.67 -25.73 11.27
C ASN A 293 -13.34 -25.03 10.08
N GLY A 294 -12.65 -24.91 8.94
CA GLY A 294 -13.16 -24.24 7.75
C GLY A 294 -13.20 -22.71 7.87
N GLU A 295 -12.39 -22.15 8.77
CA GLU A 295 -12.19 -20.71 8.87
C GLU A 295 -11.59 -20.15 7.57
N ASN A 296 -11.93 -18.92 7.26
CA ASN A 296 -11.46 -18.22 6.08
C ASN A 296 -11.32 -16.72 6.31
N TYR A 297 -10.90 -15.98 5.28
CA TYR A 297 -10.77 -14.51 5.35
C TYR A 297 -12.00 -13.84 5.98
N LEU A 298 -13.22 -14.19 5.54
CA LEU A 298 -14.45 -13.54 6.02
C LEU A 298 -14.70 -13.85 7.50
N SER A 299 -14.56 -15.11 7.92
CA SER A 299 -14.84 -15.50 9.30
C SER A 299 -13.81 -14.95 10.29
N ILE A 300 -12.53 -14.86 9.89
CA ILE A 300 -11.49 -14.23 10.70
C ILE A 300 -11.72 -12.72 10.80
N MET A 301 -12.11 -12.05 9.70
CA MET A 301 -12.47 -10.63 9.76
C MET A 301 -13.72 -10.38 10.62
N GLU A 302 -14.71 -11.28 10.61
CA GLU A 302 -15.84 -11.19 11.54
C GLU A 302 -15.40 -11.37 13.00
N ALA A 303 -14.46 -12.29 13.28
CA ALA A 303 -13.88 -12.46 14.61
C ALA A 303 -13.09 -11.22 15.07
N ASN A 304 -12.29 -10.61 14.18
CA ASN A 304 -11.58 -9.36 14.45
C ASN A 304 -12.54 -8.21 14.80
N LEU A 305 -13.68 -8.12 14.10
CA LEU A 305 -14.71 -7.13 14.41
C LEU A 305 -15.26 -7.30 15.83
N GLU A 306 -15.60 -8.54 16.21
CA GLU A 306 -16.08 -8.84 17.57
C GLU A 306 -15.02 -8.57 18.65
N ALA A 307 -13.75 -8.80 18.34
CA ALA A 307 -12.64 -8.44 19.23
C ALA A 307 -12.53 -6.92 19.40
N LEU A 308 -12.58 -6.15 18.31
CA LEU A 308 -12.51 -4.68 18.33
C LEU A 308 -13.70 -4.04 19.06
N LYS A 309 -14.91 -4.60 18.94
CA LYS A 309 -16.10 -4.13 19.67
C LYS A 309 -15.90 -4.09 21.18
N LYS A 310 -15.09 -4.98 21.76
CA LYS A 310 -14.77 -4.97 23.20
C LYS A 310 -14.12 -3.65 23.64
N THR A 311 -13.29 -3.07 22.77
CA THR A 311 -12.64 -1.77 22.97
C THR A 311 -13.53 -0.62 22.52
N THR A 312 -14.13 -0.70 21.32
CA THR A 312 -14.80 0.44 20.69
C THR A 312 -16.21 0.71 21.22
N GLU A 313 -16.89 -0.26 21.84
CA GLU A 313 -18.22 -0.05 22.45
C GLU A 313 -18.16 0.52 23.88
N THR A 314 -16.95 0.62 24.44
CA THR A 314 -16.68 1.13 25.79
C THR A 314 -16.05 2.52 25.70
N GLU A 315 -16.55 3.47 26.49
CA GLU A 315 -15.97 4.81 26.57
C GLU A 315 -14.65 4.78 27.35
N ASN A 316 -13.61 5.43 26.82
CA ASN A 316 -12.36 5.68 27.52
C ASN A 316 -12.15 7.19 27.70
N PRO A 317 -12.34 7.73 28.91
CA PRO A 317 -12.13 9.16 29.18
C PRO A 317 -10.70 9.66 28.97
N LEU A 318 -9.73 8.76 28.80
CA LEU A 318 -8.31 9.06 28.59
C LEU A 318 -7.89 8.88 27.13
N GLU A 319 -8.80 8.60 26.19
CA GLU A 319 -8.45 8.32 24.80
C GLU A 319 -7.62 9.43 24.13
N ASP A 320 -7.88 10.71 24.42
CA ASP A 320 -7.12 11.84 23.85
C ASP A 320 -5.62 11.77 24.16
N THR A 321 -5.22 10.99 25.16
CA THR A 321 -3.80 10.76 25.50
C THR A 321 -3.13 9.72 24.60
N LEU A 322 -3.90 8.92 23.83
CA LEU A 322 -3.41 7.91 22.89
C LEU A 322 -3.17 8.46 21.48
N THR A 323 -3.62 9.68 21.18
CA THR A 323 -3.38 10.28 19.87
C THR A 323 -1.91 10.70 19.75
N PRO A 324 -1.15 10.17 18.78
CA PRO A 324 0.24 10.58 18.57
C PRO A 324 0.30 12.09 18.31
N LYS A 325 1.25 12.77 18.93
CA LYS A 325 1.50 14.18 18.60
C LYS A 325 2.11 14.23 17.20
N LYS A 326 1.64 15.18 16.37
CA LYS A 326 2.28 15.46 15.08
C LYS A 326 3.78 15.68 15.28
N GLU A 327 4.56 14.94 14.51
CA GLU A 327 6.01 15.03 14.56
C GLU A 327 6.47 16.43 14.17
N LYS A 328 7.39 16.98 14.96
CA LYS A 328 8.03 18.25 14.65
C LYS A 328 9.36 17.99 13.96
N SER A 329 9.32 17.93 12.63
CA SER A 329 10.50 17.80 11.79
C SER A 329 10.75 19.08 10.99
N VAL A 330 11.97 19.21 10.46
CA VAL A 330 12.35 20.29 9.53
C VAL A 330 11.42 20.29 8.32
N TYR A 331 11.16 19.10 7.76
CA TYR A 331 10.28 18.88 6.62
C TYR A 331 8.85 19.43 6.89
N ASN A 332 8.33 19.19 8.10
CA ASN A 332 7.03 19.68 8.56
C ASN A 332 7.03 21.17 8.95
N GLY A 333 8.16 21.86 8.79
CA GLY A 333 8.29 23.29 9.05
C GLY A 333 8.62 23.66 10.50
N TYR A 334 9.21 22.73 11.26
CA TYR A 334 9.70 22.96 12.62
C TYR A 334 11.24 22.89 12.63
N PHE A 335 11.86 24.06 12.74
CA PHE A 335 13.32 24.25 12.74
C PHE A 335 13.66 25.50 13.53
N GLU A 336 14.95 25.76 13.81
CA GLU A 336 15.42 27.02 14.41
C GLU A 336 16.01 27.95 13.34
N ASP A 337 16.01 29.26 13.58
CA ASP A 337 16.52 30.24 12.60
C ASP A 337 18.01 30.05 12.30
N GLU A 338 18.75 29.54 13.28
CA GLU A 338 20.20 29.31 13.20
C GLU A 338 20.57 28.16 12.24
N ASP A 339 19.62 27.24 11.99
CA ASP A 339 19.81 26.09 11.10
C ASP A 339 19.63 26.46 9.61
N VAL A 340 19.01 27.61 9.34
CA VAL A 340 18.68 28.04 7.97
C VAL A 340 19.92 28.58 7.27
N GLN A 341 20.37 27.90 6.22
CA GLN A 341 21.58 28.24 5.44
C GLN A 341 21.25 28.79 4.05
N ASP A 342 22.19 29.49 3.43
CA ASP A 342 22.02 29.98 2.06
C ASP A 342 22.23 28.80 1.11
N ARG A 343 21.57 28.83 -0.05
CA ARG A 343 21.58 27.73 -1.03
C ARG A 343 21.95 28.23 -2.42
N SER A 344 22.53 27.33 -3.21
CA SER A 344 22.89 27.57 -4.61
C SER A 344 21.81 27.09 -5.55
N LEU A 345 21.72 27.67 -6.76
CA LEU A 345 20.80 27.17 -7.78
C LEU A 345 21.05 25.70 -8.14
N SER A 346 22.31 25.24 -7.96
CA SER A 346 22.70 23.86 -8.24
C SER A 346 21.90 22.84 -7.43
N ASP A 347 21.40 23.21 -6.25
CA ASP A 347 20.59 22.37 -5.37
C ASP A 347 19.25 21.95 -6.03
N TRP A 348 18.81 22.68 -7.06
CA TRP A 348 17.64 22.34 -7.89
C TRP A 348 18.01 21.85 -9.29
N SER A 349 19.27 21.50 -9.55
CA SER A 349 19.71 21.06 -10.88
C SER A 349 18.99 19.80 -11.33
N GLY A 350 18.49 19.78 -12.56
CA GLY A 350 17.73 18.66 -13.07
C GLY A 350 16.82 19.04 -14.22
N THR A 351 16.02 18.07 -14.65
CA THR A 351 14.89 18.29 -15.55
C THR A 351 13.61 17.92 -14.82
N TRP A 352 12.65 18.82 -14.89
CA TRP A 352 11.50 18.84 -14.00
C TRP A 352 10.21 18.98 -14.81
N GLN A 353 9.17 18.27 -14.43
CA GLN A 353 7.84 18.30 -15.05
C GLN A 353 6.80 18.88 -14.10
N THR A 354 5.80 19.59 -14.64
CA THR A 354 4.63 20.03 -13.87
C THR A 354 3.76 18.84 -13.48
N VAL A 355 3.09 18.94 -12.34
CA VAL A 355 2.14 17.91 -11.86
C VAL A 355 0.67 18.28 -12.04
N ASP A 356 0.37 19.50 -12.53
CA ASP A 356 -1.01 19.97 -12.64
C ASP A 356 -1.88 19.11 -13.58
N THR A 357 -1.27 18.51 -14.60
CA THR A 357 -1.95 17.56 -15.50
C THR A 357 -2.45 16.30 -14.79
N TYR A 358 -1.75 15.85 -13.74
CA TYR A 358 -2.13 14.65 -12.96
C TYR A 358 -3.28 14.92 -11.98
N VAL A 359 -3.54 16.19 -11.66
CA VAL A 359 -4.78 16.59 -10.97
C VAL A 359 -5.96 16.56 -11.94
N GLU A 360 -5.75 17.06 -13.17
CA GLU A 360 -6.79 17.17 -14.19
C GLU A 360 -7.26 15.81 -14.71
N ASP A 361 -6.34 14.86 -14.93
CA ASP A 361 -6.65 13.52 -15.45
C ASP A 361 -7.14 12.52 -14.38
N GLY A 362 -7.06 12.91 -13.10
CA GLY A 362 -7.52 12.11 -11.95
C GLY A 362 -6.47 11.16 -11.38
N THR A 363 -5.23 11.17 -11.88
CA THR A 363 -4.12 10.35 -11.33
C THR A 363 -3.92 10.58 -9.83
N PHE A 364 -4.13 11.82 -9.34
CA PHE A 364 -4.01 12.17 -7.91
C PHE A 364 -5.29 12.01 -7.09
N ASP A 365 -6.40 11.54 -7.66
CA ASP A 365 -7.65 11.37 -6.91
C ASP A 365 -7.50 10.47 -5.67
N PRO A 366 -6.76 9.33 -5.72
CA PRO A 366 -6.50 8.52 -4.54
C PRO A 366 -5.73 9.27 -3.44
N VAL A 367 -4.84 10.20 -3.80
CA VAL A 367 -4.10 11.02 -2.82
C VAL A 367 -5.08 11.90 -2.03
N PHE A 368 -6.06 12.49 -2.70
CA PHE A 368 -7.07 13.33 -2.06
C PHE A 368 -8.04 12.52 -1.20
N GLU A 369 -8.39 11.30 -1.62
CA GLU A 369 -9.17 10.35 -0.81
C GLU A 369 -8.44 9.98 0.49
N TYR A 370 -7.12 9.76 0.44
CA TYR A 370 -6.32 9.54 1.65
C TYR A 370 -6.28 10.78 2.54
N LYS A 371 -6.05 11.97 1.98
CA LYS A 371 -6.01 13.23 2.76
C LYS A 371 -7.35 13.53 3.43
N GLU A 372 -8.48 13.24 2.80
CA GLU A 372 -9.81 13.33 3.43
C GLU A 372 -9.91 12.46 4.69
N LYS A 373 -9.49 11.19 4.58
CA LYS A 373 -9.58 10.23 5.69
C LYS A 373 -8.60 10.55 6.82
N LEU A 374 -7.38 10.94 6.48
CA LEU A 374 -6.30 11.26 7.43
C LEU A 374 -6.55 12.56 8.20
N ASN A 375 -6.96 13.63 7.50
CA ASN A 375 -7.05 14.96 8.11
C ASN A 375 -8.46 15.31 8.58
N GLN A 376 -9.50 14.74 7.96
CA GLN A 376 -10.91 14.96 8.30
C GLN A 376 -11.35 16.44 8.33
N ASP A 377 -10.62 17.32 7.64
CA ASP A 377 -10.84 18.76 7.58
C ASP A 377 -11.43 19.24 6.24
N LYS A 378 -11.31 18.43 5.19
CA LYS A 378 -11.81 18.65 3.83
C LYS A 378 -12.22 17.33 3.19
N THR A 379 -13.20 17.39 2.30
CA THR A 379 -13.53 16.29 1.39
C THR A 379 -12.45 16.13 0.31
N ALA A 380 -12.37 14.95 -0.33
CA ALA A 380 -11.44 14.71 -1.43
C ALA A 380 -11.64 15.70 -2.58
N GLN A 381 -12.89 16.11 -2.85
CA GLN A 381 -13.21 17.12 -3.86
C GLN A 381 -12.68 18.52 -3.47
N GLU A 382 -12.83 18.92 -2.20
CA GLU A 382 -12.26 20.18 -1.72
C GLU A 382 -10.72 20.17 -1.75
N TYR A 383 -10.10 19.02 -1.45
CA TYR A 383 -8.66 18.82 -1.66
C TYR A 383 -8.29 18.97 -3.13
N LYS A 384 -9.00 18.30 -4.04
CA LYS A 384 -8.76 18.41 -5.48
C LYS A 384 -8.86 19.85 -5.96
N GLU A 385 -9.87 20.60 -5.52
CA GLU A 385 -10.03 22.03 -5.86
C GLU A 385 -8.88 22.89 -5.31
N TYR A 386 -8.46 22.64 -4.07
CA TYR A 386 -7.32 23.30 -3.44
C TYR A 386 -6.02 23.06 -4.24
N TYR A 387 -5.70 21.80 -4.55
CA TYR A 387 -4.51 21.44 -5.31
C TYR A 387 -4.58 21.85 -6.78
N THR A 388 -5.77 21.89 -7.38
CA THR A 388 -5.96 22.43 -8.74
C THR A 388 -5.51 23.89 -8.79
N LYS A 389 -5.94 24.71 -7.83
CA LYS A 389 -5.53 26.12 -7.74
C LYS A 389 -4.04 26.26 -7.42
N GLY A 390 -3.54 25.42 -6.50
CA GLY A 390 -2.15 25.38 -6.10
C GLY A 390 -1.21 25.07 -7.27
N TYR A 391 -1.47 23.99 -8.01
CA TYR A 391 -0.55 23.49 -9.02
C TYR A 391 -0.68 24.15 -10.39
N GLN A 392 -1.81 24.82 -10.68
CA GLN A 392 -2.09 25.40 -11.99
C GLN A 392 -0.90 26.21 -12.55
N THR A 393 -0.44 25.85 -13.75
CA THR A 393 0.64 26.56 -14.44
C THR A 393 0.61 26.40 -15.96
N ASP A 394 1.16 27.39 -16.67
CA ASP A 394 1.43 27.31 -18.11
C ASP A 394 2.81 26.68 -18.41
N ILE A 395 3.64 26.44 -17.39
CA ILE A 395 4.96 25.83 -17.52
C ILE A 395 4.79 24.32 -17.61
N ALA A 396 5.22 23.71 -18.71
CA ALA A 396 5.19 22.27 -18.89
C ALA A 396 6.41 21.59 -18.25
N SER A 397 7.60 22.19 -18.40
CA SER A 397 8.83 21.66 -17.83
C SER A 397 9.87 22.73 -17.57
N ILE A 398 10.82 22.41 -16.69
CA ILE A 398 11.94 23.28 -16.33
C ILE A 398 13.22 22.47 -16.42
N LYS A 399 14.23 23.03 -17.08
CA LYS A 399 15.60 22.52 -16.99
C LYS A 399 16.45 23.49 -16.20
N ILE A 400 17.09 23.00 -15.15
CA ILE A 400 17.90 23.79 -14.22
C ILE A 400 19.34 23.26 -14.30
N GLY A 401 20.29 24.15 -14.62
CA GLY A 401 21.72 23.87 -14.51
C GLY A 401 22.36 24.71 -13.41
N GLU A 402 23.69 24.76 -13.37
CA GLU A 402 24.43 25.47 -12.30
C GLU A 402 24.04 26.95 -12.14
N LYS A 403 23.67 27.63 -13.25
CA LYS A 403 23.31 29.06 -13.27
C LYS A 403 22.16 29.40 -14.19
N GLU A 404 21.89 28.60 -15.21
CA GLU A 404 20.84 28.85 -16.19
C GLU A 404 19.59 28.03 -15.85
N MET A 405 18.42 28.64 -16.00
CA MET A 405 17.15 27.92 -16.06
C MET A 405 16.48 28.14 -17.41
N ALA A 406 15.88 27.08 -17.95
CA ALA A 406 15.05 27.10 -19.14
C ALA A 406 13.63 26.62 -18.80
N PHE A 407 12.65 27.49 -19.03
CA PHE A 407 11.22 27.22 -18.84
C PHE A 407 10.62 26.88 -20.21
N THR A 408 10.04 25.69 -20.32
CA THR A 408 9.26 25.29 -21.50
C THR A 408 7.78 25.38 -21.15
N PHE A 409 7.03 26.15 -21.92
CA PHE A 409 5.61 26.38 -21.72
C PHE A 409 4.76 25.37 -22.49
N LYS A 410 3.50 25.20 -22.08
CA LYS A 410 2.53 24.28 -22.71
C LYS A 410 2.25 24.61 -24.19
N ASP A 411 2.50 25.84 -24.63
CA ASP A 411 2.43 26.24 -26.04
C ASP A 411 3.66 25.83 -26.88
N GLY A 412 4.66 25.19 -26.26
CA GLY A 412 5.90 24.73 -26.88
C GLY A 412 7.00 25.80 -26.94
N THR A 413 6.77 27.01 -26.44
CA THR A 413 7.81 28.04 -26.36
C THR A 413 8.77 27.76 -25.21
N THR A 414 10.04 28.14 -25.37
CA THR A 414 11.05 28.04 -24.30
C THR A 414 11.71 29.39 -24.07
N LYS A 415 11.83 29.79 -22.80
CA LYS A 415 12.53 31.00 -22.37
C LYS A 415 13.58 30.64 -21.34
N ARG A 416 14.74 31.31 -21.39
CA ARG A 416 15.89 30.96 -20.54
C ARG A 416 16.58 32.21 -20.00
N SER A 417 17.16 32.12 -18.81
CA SER A 417 18.02 33.16 -18.26
C SER A 417 19.01 32.58 -17.26
N ASN A 418 20.10 33.29 -17.03
CA ASN A 418 20.96 33.04 -15.87
C ASN A 418 20.31 33.66 -14.64
N TYR A 419 20.41 32.98 -13.51
CA TYR A 419 19.87 33.44 -12.23
C TYR A 419 20.97 33.59 -11.21
N ARG A 420 20.91 34.69 -10.45
CA ARG A 420 21.77 34.95 -9.30
C ARG A 420 20.96 34.82 -8.02
N TYR A 421 21.54 34.19 -7.01
CA TYR A 421 20.96 34.15 -5.67
C TYR A 421 20.89 35.57 -5.09
N VAL A 422 19.77 35.93 -4.46
CA VAL A 422 19.57 37.25 -3.85
C VAL A 422 19.16 37.21 -2.39
N GLY A 423 18.94 36.02 -1.82
CA GLY A 423 18.65 35.82 -0.40
C GLY A 423 17.64 34.72 -0.15
N LYS A 424 17.17 34.64 1.08
CA LYS A 424 16.11 33.73 1.53
C LYS A 424 15.16 34.46 2.48
N GLU A 425 13.94 33.98 2.57
CA GLU A 425 12.92 34.49 3.49
C GLU A 425 12.29 33.34 4.27
N ILE A 426 12.15 33.49 5.59
CA ILE A 426 11.44 32.54 6.45
C ILE A 426 10.00 33.03 6.59
N LEU A 427 9.05 32.19 6.15
CA LEU A 427 7.62 32.44 6.26
C LEU A 427 7.05 31.65 7.44
N THR A 428 6.07 32.25 8.13
CA THR A 428 5.30 31.56 9.17
C THR A 428 3.85 31.44 8.71
N TYR A 429 3.33 30.22 8.69
CA TYR A 429 1.98 29.91 8.23
C TYR A 429 0.97 30.00 9.39
N GLU A 430 -0.33 30.05 9.08
CA GLU A 430 -1.39 30.17 10.10
C GLU A 430 -1.39 29.00 11.10
N ALA A 431 -1.00 27.80 10.65
CA ALA A 431 -0.86 26.62 11.51
C ALA A 431 0.36 26.68 12.46
N GLY A 432 1.19 27.72 12.37
CA GLY A 432 2.36 27.94 13.21
C GLY A 432 3.63 27.24 12.73
N ASN A 433 3.54 26.35 11.74
CA ASN A 433 4.71 25.84 11.03
C ASN A 433 5.30 26.90 10.10
N ARG A 434 6.54 26.66 9.65
CA ARG A 434 7.34 27.62 8.89
C ARG A 434 7.87 27.01 7.60
N GLY A 435 8.27 27.85 6.67
CA GLY A 435 8.91 27.43 5.43
C GLY A 435 9.93 28.45 4.96
N VAL A 436 10.94 28.01 4.21
CA VAL A 436 11.99 28.89 3.69
C VAL A 436 11.80 29.02 2.18
N ARG A 437 11.77 30.26 1.70
CA ARG A 437 11.85 30.54 0.26
C ARG A 437 13.24 31.01 -0.11
N TYR A 438 13.82 30.41 -1.15
CA TYR A 438 15.14 30.80 -1.69
C TYR A 438 14.95 31.63 -2.94
N LEU A 439 15.44 32.87 -2.91
CA LEU A 439 15.13 33.90 -3.89
C LEU A 439 16.26 34.02 -4.93
N PHE A 440 15.89 34.05 -6.20
CA PHE A 440 16.81 34.32 -7.30
C PHE A 440 16.24 35.39 -8.25
N GLU A 441 17.13 36.18 -8.85
CA GLU A 441 16.77 37.17 -9.89
C GLU A 441 17.51 36.85 -11.20
N ALA A 442 16.80 36.98 -12.32
CA ALA A 442 17.38 36.86 -13.65
C ALA A 442 18.45 37.94 -13.87
N GLU A 443 19.61 37.55 -14.39
CA GLU A 443 20.68 38.49 -14.75
C GLU A 443 20.31 39.29 -16.01
N ASP A 444 19.68 38.64 -16.99
CA ASP A 444 19.17 39.29 -18.20
C ASP A 444 17.66 39.56 -18.09
N LYS A 445 17.32 40.84 -17.93
CA LYS A 445 15.95 41.34 -17.80
C LYS A 445 15.17 41.32 -19.12
N GLU A 446 15.86 41.19 -20.26
CA GLU A 446 15.27 41.17 -21.60
C GLU A 446 15.18 39.75 -22.16
N SER A 447 15.59 38.74 -21.40
CA SER A 447 15.57 37.32 -21.78
C SER A 447 14.16 36.77 -22.06
N GLY A 448 13.13 37.48 -21.59
CA GLY A 448 11.72 37.06 -21.65
C GLY A 448 11.34 35.99 -20.63
N ALA A 449 12.31 35.38 -19.94
CA ALA A 449 12.08 34.50 -18.80
C ALA A 449 11.58 35.31 -17.58
N PHE A 450 11.14 34.62 -16.52
CA PHE A 450 10.69 35.26 -15.30
C PHE A 450 11.83 36.06 -14.65
N ARG A 451 11.55 37.30 -14.26
CA ARG A 451 12.58 38.14 -13.65
C ARG A 451 12.93 37.71 -12.23
N TYR A 452 11.94 37.27 -11.46
CA TYR A 452 12.08 36.86 -10.07
C TYR A 452 11.54 35.46 -9.92
N ILE A 453 12.27 34.61 -9.20
CA ILE A 453 11.84 33.27 -8.83
C ILE A 453 12.13 32.98 -7.37
N GLN A 454 11.33 32.11 -6.76
CA GLN A 454 11.49 31.61 -5.41
C GLN A 454 11.22 30.11 -5.37
N PHE A 455 12.12 29.35 -4.74
CA PHE A 455 11.93 27.92 -4.49
C PHE A 455 11.50 27.66 -3.05
N SER A 456 10.61 26.69 -2.86
CA SER A 456 10.26 26.09 -1.57
C SER A 456 10.21 24.58 -1.76
N ASP A 457 11.01 23.82 -1.02
CA ASP A 457 11.22 22.37 -1.20
C ASP A 457 11.39 21.65 0.16
N HIS A 458 10.79 22.19 1.22
CA HIS A 458 10.82 21.64 2.58
C HIS A 458 12.22 21.58 3.23
N THR A 459 13.27 22.06 2.54
CA THR A 459 14.66 21.99 2.98
C THR A 459 15.18 23.36 3.42
N ILE A 460 15.91 23.41 4.55
CA ILE A 460 16.40 24.66 5.15
C ILE A 460 17.91 24.92 4.97
N ALA A 461 18.65 23.98 4.38
CA ALA A 461 20.09 24.05 4.17
C ALA A 461 20.50 23.39 2.84
N PRO A 462 21.75 23.51 2.36
CA PRO A 462 22.18 22.89 1.11
C PRO A 462 21.92 21.38 1.06
N ALA A 463 21.05 20.98 0.14
CA ALA A 463 20.75 19.60 -0.23
C ALA A 463 20.13 19.60 -1.63
N ASP A 464 20.20 18.46 -2.32
CA ASP A 464 19.51 18.28 -3.60
C ASP A 464 18.00 18.23 -3.34
N SER A 465 17.22 18.95 -4.15
CA SER A 465 15.77 18.97 -4.08
C SER A 465 15.19 17.68 -4.67
N GLU A 466 14.18 17.10 -4.00
CA GLU A 466 13.43 15.93 -4.50
C GLU A 466 12.20 16.36 -5.31
N HIS A 467 11.49 17.39 -4.84
CA HIS A 467 10.51 18.18 -5.57
C HIS A 467 10.56 19.63 -5.09
N PHE A 468 9.88 20.54 -5.79
CA PHE A 468 9.74 21.92 -5.31
C PHE A 468 8.47 22.60 -5.76
N HIS A 469 8.07 23.60 -4.99
CA HIS A 469 7.10 24.63 -5.35
C HIS A 469 7.84 25.86 -5.88
N LEU A 470 7.44 26.33 -7.05
CA LEU A 470 8.04 27.48 -7.73
C LEU A 470 7.08 28.67 -7.73
N TYR A 471 7.56 29.80 -7.20
CA TYR A 471 6.91 31.10 -7.36
C TYR A 471 7.71 31.90 -8.39
N ALA A 472 7.09 32.30 -9.50
CA ALA A 472 7.78 32.99 -10.58
C ALA A 472 6.98 34.18 -11.11
N GLY A 473 7.66 35.30 -11.35
CA GLY A 473 6.98 36.53 -11.77
C GLY A 473 7.93 37.64 -12.22
N ASN A 474 7.34 38.77 -12.61
CA ASN A 474 8.08 39.90 -13.19
C ASN A 474 7.96 41.21 -12.39
N GLU A 475 7.18 41.24 -11.31
CA GLU A 475 6.93 42.44 -10.50
C GLU A 475 8.04 42.70 -9.48
N SER A 476 8.10 41.91 -8.41
CA SER A 476 9.17 41.95 -7.41
C SER A 476 9.21 40.67 -6.56
N GLN A 477 10.27 40.51 -5.74
CA GLN A 477 10.35 39.42 -4.76
C GLN A 477 9.25 39.55 -3.69
N GLU A 478 8.95 40.76 -3.24
CA GLU A 478 7.91 41.04 -2.23
C GLU A 478 6.50 40.74 -2.75
N ALA A 479 6.25 40.86 -4.05
CA ALA A 479 5.00 40.44 -4.65
C ALA A 479 4.85 38.91 -4.58
N LEU A 480 5.90 38.17 -4.93
CA LEU A 480 5.90 36.70 -4.85
C LEU A 480 5.79 36.20 -3.41
N LEU A 481 6.43 36.86 -2.44
CA LEU A 481 6.32 36.50 -1.01
C LEU A 481 4.89 36.60 -0.45
N LYS A 482 3.99 37.34 -1.11
CA LYS A 482 2.57 37.44 -0.73
C LYS A 482 1.68 36.40 -1.41
N GLU A 483 2.19 35.71 -2.42
CA GLU A 483 1.47 34.63 -3.10
C GLU A 483 1.43 33.40 -2.20
N MET A 484 0.22 32.95 -1.87
CA MET A 484 -0.02 31.83 -0.96
C MET A 484 -1.03 30.82 -1.54
N GLU A 485 -1.62 31.11 -2.70
CA GLU A 485 -2.70 30.32 -3.27
C GLU A 485 -2.27 29.53 -4.50
N ASN A 486 -1.34 30.06 -5.31
CA ASN A 486 -0.77 29.39 -6.47
C ASN A 486 0.73 29.11 -6.24
N TRP A 487 1.07 27.84 -6.26
CA TRP A 487 2.39 27.28 -5.98
C TRP A 487 2.65 26.11 -6.95
N PRO A 488 2.87 26.42 -8.25
CA PRO A 488 3.22 25.43 -9.27
C PRO A 488 4.29 24.47 -8.77
N THR A 489 4.02 23.18 -8.89
CA THR A 489 4.84 22.13 -8.28
C THR A 489 5.46 21.25 -9.34
N PHE A 490 6.72 20.89 -9.11
CA PHE A 490 7.52 20.17 -10.07
C PHE A 490 8.26 19.00 -9.44
N TYR A 491 8.23 17.88 -10.15
CA TYR A 491 8.92 16.63 -9.83
C TYR A 491 9.90 16.27 -10.96
N PRO A 492 10.88 15.38 -10.72
CA PRO A 492 11.81 14.93 -11.76
C PRO A 492 11.06 14.38 -12.99
N ASP A 493 11.53 14.71 -14.20
CA ASP A 493 10.92 14.26 -15.46
C ASP A 493 11.03 12.74 -15.70
N THR A 494 11.83 12.06 -14.87
CA THR A 494 11.99 10.60 -14.86
C THR A 494 10.87 9.87 -14.15
N MET A 495 10.10 10.56 -13.29
CA MET A 495 8.98 9.95 -12.56
C MET A 495 7.71 9.97 -13.42
N ASN A 496 6.87 8.97 -13.29
CA ASN A 496 5.53 8.99 -13.86
C ASN A 496 4.49 9.48 -12.81
N GLY A 497 3.27 9.80 -13.26
CA GLY A 497 2.24 10.33 -12.38
C GLY A 497 1.88 9.43 -11.19
N ARG A 498 1.99 8.10 -11.33
CA ARG A 498 1.72 7.14 -10.25
C ARG A 498 2.85 7.14 -9.20
N GLU A 499 4.10 7.19 -9.64
CA GLU A 499 5.26 7.31 -8.74
C GLU A 499 5.18 8.62 -7.93
N ILE A 500 4.82 9.73 -8.59
CA ILE A 500 4.61 11.01 -7.92
C ILE A 500 3.44 10.93 -6.93
N ALA A 501 2.32 10.30 -7.32
CA ALA A 501 1.17 10.14 -6.42
C ALA A 501 1.50 9.30 -5.18
N GLN A 502 2.32 8.26 -5.32
CA GLN A 502 2.79 7.43 -4.21
C GLN A 502 3.70 8.23 -3.28
N GLU A 503 4.62 8.99 -3.84
CA GLU A 503 5.54 9.83 -3.06
C GLU A 503 4.80 10.94 -2.30
N MET A 504 3.75 11.52 -2.89
CA MET A 504 2.88 12.50 -2.21
C MET A 504 2.17 11.97 -0.95
N LEU A 505 2.13 10.65 -0.72
CA LEU A 505 1.62 10.02 0.50
C LEU A 505 2.72 9.73 1.53
N LEU A 506 3.99 9.73 1.12
CA LEU A 506 5.15 9.67 2.02
C LEU A 506 5.35 10.98 2.78
N HIS A 507 4.84 12.07 2.20
CA HIS A 507 4.83 13.44 2.72
C HIS A 507 3.59 13.76 3.56
#